data_AF-A0A534NQU6-F1
#
_entry.id   AF-A0A534NQU6-F1
#
_cell.length_a   1.000
_cell.length_b   1.000
_cell.length_c   1.000
_cell.angle_alpha   90.00
_cell.angle_beta   90.00
_cell.angle_gamma   90.00
#
_symmetry.space_group_name_H-M   'P 1'
#
loop_
_entity.id
_entity.type
_entity.pdbx_description
1 polymer ?
#
loop_
_entity_poly.entity_id
_entity_poly.type
_entity_poly.pdbx_seq_one_letter_code
_entity_poly.pdbx_strand_id
1 'polypeptide(L)'
;MNAIELLRTQHEEAKGLFKKIEKAEDDEKKRLIADLLEMSVDDPQFDPKVAVLKENVEHHIEEEEEELFPKVKKMLKEEELEDLGVVMEDMAEDLKAAGSPRESVPAETGSAAPLE
;
A
#
# COMPACT_ATOMS: atom_id res chain seq x y z
N MET A 1 29.69 14.27 19.68
CA MET A 1 28.92 13.22 19.00
C MET A 1 29.40 11.89 19.53
N ASN A 2 28.58 11.18 20.31
CA ASN A 2 28.94 9.86 20.83
C ASN A 2 28.49 8.76 19.83
N ALA A 3 29.04 7.55 19.96
CA ALA A 3 28.70 6.43 19.07
C ALA A 3 27.21 6.04 19.09
N ILE A 4 26.53 6.21 20.23
CA ILE A 4 25.10 5.94 20.40
C ILE A 4 24.25 6.98 19.65
N GLU A 5 24.64 8.26 19.67
CA GLU A 5 23.98 9.33 18.92
C GLU A 5 24.10 9.08 17.41
N LEU A 6 25.30 8.68 16.95
CA LEU A 6 25.53 8.34 15.55
C LEU A 6 24.67 7.15 15.11
N LEU A 7 24.64 6.07 15.89
CA LEU A 7 23.84 4.88 15.60
C LEU A 7 22.32 5.19 15.59
N ARG A 8 21.84 6.07 16.46
CA ARG A 8 20.44 6.50 16.46
C ARG A 8 20.09 7.31 15.21
N THR A 9 20.95 8.25 14.82
CA THR A 9 20.74 9.03 13.59
C THR A 9 20.68 8.12 12.37
N GLN A 10 21.61 7.16 12.27
CA GLN A 10 21.63 6.19 11.17
C GLN A 10 20.37 5.30 11.15
N HIS A 11 19.86 4.91 12.32
CA HIS A 11 18.63 4.13 12.41
C HIS A 11 17.40 4.90 11.93
N GLU A 12 17.30 6.19 12.26
CA GLU A 12 16.21 7.05 11.79
C GLU A 12 16.30 7.35 10.29
N GLU A 13 17.51 7.55 9.75
CA GLU A 13 17.72 7.67 8.30
C GLU A 13 17.35 6.39 7.56
N ALA A 14 17.75 5.22 8.08
CA ALA A 14 17.39 3.92 7.50
C ALA A 14 15.87 3.71 7.51
N LYS A 15 15.18 3.98 8.62
CA LYS A 15 13.71 3.97 8.69
C LYS A 15 13.07 4.88 7.65
N GLY A 16 13.62 6.08 7.48
CA GLY A 16 13.15 7.04 6.48
C GLY A 16 13.28 6.52 5.05
N LEU A 17 14.34 5.76 4.76
CA LEU A 17 14.54 5.10 3.47
C LEU A 17 13.56 3.92 3.28
N PHE A 18 13.37 3.08 4.29
CA PHE A 18 12.37 2.00 4.24
C PHE A 18 10.97 2.53 3.95
N LYS A 19 10.53 3.60 4.65
CA LYS A 19 9.23 4.23 4.40
C LYS A 19 9.07 4.77 2.97
N LYS A 20 10.17 5.21 2.34
CA LYS A 20 10.15 5.64 0.94
C LYS A 20 10.02 4.46 -0.03
N ILE A 21 10.65 3.34 0.29
CA ILE A 21 10.57 2.11 -0.50
C ILE A 21 9.15 1.54 -0.41
N GLU A 22 8.61 1.39 0.80
CA GLU A 22 7.22 0.96 1.04
C GLU A 22 6.23 1.85 0.25
N LYS A 23 6.40 3.18 0.33
CA LYS A 23 5.57 4.10 -0.45
C LYS A 23 5.72 3.90 -1.97
N ALA A 24 6.93 3.67 -2.46
CA ALA A 24 7.17 3.46 -3.88
C ALA A 24 6.50 2.17 -4.38
N GLU A 25 6.49 1.11 -3.56
CA GLU A 25 5.78 -0.13 -3.84
C GLU A 25 4.26 0.09 -3.88
N ASP A 26 3.71 0.91 -2.98
CA ASP A 26 2.29 1.28 -3.04
C ASP A 26 1.95 2.09 -4.29
N ASP A 27 2.81 3.03 -4.69
CA ASP A 27 2.64 3.81 -5.92
C ASP A 27 2.70 2.88 -7.17
N GLU A 28 3.50 1.82 -7.15
CA GLU A 28 3.54 0.79 -8.20
C GLU A 28 2.24 -0.02 -8.28
N LYS A 29 1.71 -0.50 -7.14
CA LYS A 29 0.41 -1.20 -7.08
C LYS A 29 -0.71 -0.33 -7.64
N LYS A 30 -0.73 0.96 -7.26
CA LYS A 30 -1.70 1.93 -7.79
C LYS A 30 -1.54 2.13 -9.30
N ARG A 31 -0.32 2.19 -9.82
CA ARG A 31 -0.08 2.30 -11.26
C ARG A 31 -0.62 1.09 -12.01
N LEU A 32 -0.43 -0.12 -11.46
CA LEU A 32 -0.94 -1.35 -12.06
C LEU A 32 -2.48 -1.36 -12.12
N ILE A 33 -3.14 -0.86 -11.07
CA ILE A 33 -4.60 -0.67 -11.06
C ILE A 33 -5.02 0.36 -12.12
N ALA A 34 -4.31 1.50 -12.22
CA ALA A 34 -4.59 2.51 -13.23
C ALA A 34 -4.48 1.96 -14.66
N ASP A 35 -3.41 1.20 -14.96
CA ASP A 35 -3.24 0.53 -16.25
C ASP A 35 -4.42 -0.40 -16.56
N LEU A 36 -4.83 -1.22 -15.58
CA LEU A 36 -5.93 -2.17 -15.74
C LEU A 36 -7.30 -1.49 -15.93
N LEU A 37 -7.49 -0.28 -15.40
CA LEU A 37 -8.70 0.52 -15.58
C LEU A 37 -8.75 1.19 -16.95
N GLU A 38 -7.60 1.61 -17.48
CA GLU A 38 -7.49 2.34 -18.75
C GLU A 38 -7.35 1.42 -19.97
N MET A 39 -7.00 0.14 -19.76
CA MET A 39 -6.79 -0.83 -20.85
C MET A 39 -8.05 -1.66 -21.18
N SER A 40 -8.09 -2.18 -22.41
CA SER A 40 -9.12 -3.14 -22.82
C SER A 40 -8.87 -4.52 -22.22
N VAL A 41 -9.94 -5.24 -21.89
CA VAL A 41 -9.87 -6.66 -21.48
C VAL A 41 -9.38 -7.57 -22.60
N ASP A 42 -9.49 -7.14 -23.87
CA ASP A 42 -8.99 -7.88 -25.03
C ASP A 42 -7.50 -7.61 -25.30
N ASP A 43 -6.86 -6.71 -24.54
CA ASP A 43 -5.43 -6.43 -24.68
C ASP A 43 -4.58 -7.63 -24.21
N PRO A 44 -3.59 -8.10 -24.99
CA PRO A 44 -2.74 -9.23 -24.60
C PRO A 44 -1.99 -9.05 -23.26
N GLN A 45 -1.83 -7.82 -22.77
CA GLN A 45 -1.20 -7.49 -21.49
C GLN A 45 -2.18 -7.51 -20.31
N PHE A 46 -3.50 -7.64 -20.54
CA PHE A 46 -4.50 -7.61 -19.48
C PHE A 46 -4.31 -8.77 -18.48
N ASP A 47 -4.35 -10.01 -18.96
CA ASP A 47 -4.18 -11.20 -18.12
C ASP A 47 -2.83 -11.22 -17.38
N PRO A 48 -1.68 -10.93 -18.03
CA PRO A 48 -0.41 -10.77 -17.32
C PRO A 48 -0.45 -9.72 -16.20
N LYS A 49 -1.03 -8.54 -16.44
CA LYS A 49 -1.11 -7.48 -15.42
C LYS A 49 -2.04 -7.85 -14.27
N VAL A 50 -3.14 -8.55 -14.52
CA VAL A 50 -4.01 -9.10 -13.47
C VAL A 50 -3.25 -10.11 -12.62
N ALA A 51 -2.44 -10.98 -13.22
CA ALA A 51 -1.62 -11.94 -12.48
C ALA A 51 -0.61 -11.23 -11.54
N VAL A 52 0.09 -10.21 -12.04
CA VAL A 52 1.01 -9.40 -11.21
C VAL A 52 0.26 -8.68 -10.10
N LEU A 53 -0.94 -8.14 -10.36
CA LEU A 53 -1.73 -7.47 -9.33
C LEU A 53 -2.13 -8.46 -8.22
N LYS A 54 -2.51 -9.68 -8.61
CA LYS A 54 -2.83 -10.74 -7.66
C LYS A 54 -1.62 -11.08 -6.78
N GLU A 55 -0.45 -11.30 -7.37
CA GLU A 55 0.78 -11.59 -6.61
C GLU A 55 1.13 -10.45 -5.64
N ASN A 56 1.03 -9.20 -6.09
CA ASN A 56 1.26 -8.02 -5.24
C ASN A 56 0.28 -7.94 -4.06
N VAL A 57 -1.00 -8.30 -4.26
CA VAL A 57 -2.00 -8.32 -3.20
C VAL A 57 -1.75 -9.48 -2.22
N GLU A 58 -1.41 -10.66 -2.72
CA GLU A 58 -1.10 -11.83 -1.88
C GLU A 58 0.12 -11.56 -0.99
N HIS A 59 1.19 -10.99 -1.56
CA HIS A 59 2.38 -10.59 -0.79
C HIS A 59 2.06 -9.52 0.27
N HIS A 60 1.26 -8.51 -0.10
CA HIS A 60 0.86 -7.46 0.83
C HIS A 60 0.08 -7.99 2.03
N ILE A 61 -0.85 -8.93 1.80
CA ILE A 61 -1.61 -9.57 2.88
C ILE A 61 -0.66 -10.36 3.80
N GLU A 62 0.29 -11.10 3.25
CA GLU A 62 1.27 -11.87 4.03
C GLU A 62 2.11 -10.95 4.93
N GLU A 63 2.63 -9.84 4.40
CA GLU A 63 3.37 -8.84 5.17
C GLU A 63 2.51 -8.21 6.28
N GLU A 64 1.25 -7.89 5.99
CA GLU A 64 0.35 -7.32 6.99
C GLU A 64 0.09 -8.30 8.14
N GLU A 65 -0.22 -9.56 7.82
CA GLU A 65 -0.55 -10.59 8.80
C GLU A 65 0.65 -11.03 9.65
N GLU A 66 1.81 -11.21 9.02
CA GLU A 66 3.00 -11.74 9.69
C GLU A 66 3.81 -10.67 10.43
N GLU A 67 3.85 -9.44 9.89
CA GLU A 67 4.75 -8.40 10.38
C GLU A 67 4.00 -7.20 10.97
N LEU A 68 3.05 -6.61 10.24
CA LEU A 68 2.41 -5.35 10.64
C LEU A 68 1.44 -5.54 11.81
N PHE A 69 0.45 -6.43 11.68
CA PHE A 69 -0.57 -6.62 12.70
C PHE A 69 0.00 -7.09 14.05
N PRO A 70 1.01 -7.97 14.12
CA PRO A 70 1.66 -8.30 15.38
C PRO A 70 2.38 -7.12 16.02
N LYS A 71 2.93 -6.18 15.24
CA LYS A 71 3.54 -4.95 15.77
C LYS A 71 2.46 -4.00 16.31
N VAL A 72 1.39 -3.79 15.54
CA VAL A 72 0.26 -2.95 15.94
C VAL A 72 -0.37 -3.45 17.25
N LYS A 73 -0.63 -4.76 17.37
CA LYS A 73 -1.17 -5.38 18.60
C LYS A 73 -0.26 -5.24 19.83
N LYS A 74 1.05 -5.07 19.64
CA LYS A 74 2.01 -4.82 20.75
C LYS A 74 2.08 -3.34 21.13
N MET A 75 1.74 -2.44 20.22
CA MET A 75 1.89 -1.00 20.39
C MET A 75 0.62 -0.33 20.93
N LEU A 76 -0.56 -0.85 20.59
CA LEU A 76 -1.86 -0.30 20.97
C LEU A 76 -2.55 -1.17 22.02
N LYS A 77 -3.36 -0.53 22.86
CA LYS A 77 -4.27 -1.21 23.79
C LYS A 77 -5.52 -1.71 23.05
N GLU A 78 -6.23 -2.65 23.67
CA GLU A 78 -7.48 -3.21 23.14
C GLU A 78 -8.53 -2.12 22.86
N GLU A 79 -8.75 -1.19 23.79
CA GLU A 79 -9.66 -0.05 23.61
C GLU A 79 -9.27 0.84 22.41
N GLU A 80 -7.97 1.10 22.22
CA GLU A 80 -7.47 1.91 21.09
C GLU A 80 -7.66 1.18 19.75
N LEU A 81 -7.59 -0.15 19.75
CA LEU A 81 -7.85 -0.98 18.57
C LEU A 81 -9.34 -1.04 18.22
N GLU A 82 -10.22 -1.11 19.23
CA GLU A 82 -11.67 -1.04 19.04
C GLU A 82 -12.08 0.32 18.45
N ASP A 83 -11.59 1.42 19.03
CA ASP A 83 -11.84 2.77 18.53
C ASP A 83 -11.35 2.92 17.08
N LEU A 84 -10.16 2.42 16.78
CA LEU A 84 -9.62 2.43 15.40
C LEU A 84 -10.49 1.59 14.45
N GLY A 85 -10.99 0.45 14.91
CA GLY A 85 -11.89 -0.42 14.14
C GLY A 85 -13.17 0.29 13.73
N VAL A 86 -13.80 1.04 14.65
CA VAL A 86 -15.00 1.85 14.34
C VAL A 86 -14.70 2.89 13.26
N VAL A 87 -13.59 3.61 13.38
CA VAL A 87 -13.20 4.62 12.38
C VAL A 87 -12.96 3.99 11.00
N MET A 88 -12.33 2.81 10.96
CA MET A 88 -12.06 2.09 9.71
C MET A 88 -13.34 1.55 9.07
N GLU A 89 -14.30 1.05 9.87
CA GLU A 89 -15.60 0.57 9.40
C GLU A 89 -16.41 1.71 8.77
N ASP A 90 -16.54 2.84 9.47
CA ASP A 90 -17.22 4.04 8.96
C ASP A 90 -16.60 4.50 7.62
N MET A 91 -15.27 4.59 7.56
CA MET A 91 -14.56 4.97 6.34
C MET A 91 -14.80 3.96 5.20
N ALA A 92 -14.85 2.65 5.50
CA ALA A 92 -15.12 1.63 4.51
C ALA A 92 -16.56 1.71 3.97
N GLU A 93 -17.54 2.04 4.82
CA GLU A 93 -18.92 2.29 4.40
C GLU A 93 -19.02 3.51 3.49
N ASP A 94 -18.37 4.63 3.86
CA ASP A 94 -18.34 5.85 3.05
C ASP A 94 -17.74 5.59 1.65
N LEU A 95 -16.63 4.84 1.60
CA LEU A 95 -15.98 4.45 0.34
C LEU A 95 -16.88 3.54 -0.53
N LYS A 96 -17.59 2.59 0.09
CA LYS A 96 -18.57 1.75 -0.61
C LYS A 96 -19.75 2.59 -1.13
N ALA A 97 -20.22 3.56 -0.35
CA ALA A 97 -21.31 4.45 -0.73
C ALA A 97 -20.91 5.39 -1.88
N ALA A 98 -19.64 5.82 -1.93
CA ALA A 98 -19.06 6.54 -3.06
C ALA A 98 -18.98 5.70 -4.35
N GLY A 99 -19.14 4.38 -4.24
CA GLY A 99 -19.39 3.46 -5.35
C GLY A 99 -18.14 2.90 -6.01
N SER A 100 -17.29 3.76 -6.59
CA SER A 100 -16.08 3.28 -7.28
C SER A 100 -14.85 4.09 -6.90
N PRO A 101 -14.33 3.93 -5.67
CA PRO A 101 -13.09 4.59 -5.23
C PRO A 101 -11.91 4.34 -6.17
N ARG A 102 -11.85 3.17 -6.82
CA ARG A 102 -10.83 2.83 -7.81
C ARG A 102 -10.73 3.83 -8.97
N GLU A 103 -11.79 4.55 -9.31
CA GLU A 103 -11.80 5.53 -10.41
C GLU A 103 -10.96 6.78 -10.10
N SER A 104 -10.59 7.03 -8.83
CA SER A 104 -9.64 8.10 -8.48
C SER A 104 -8.18 7.69 -8.68
N VAL A 105 -7.88 6.40 -8.73
CA VAL A 105 -6.51 5.87 -8.72
C VAL A 105 -5.66 6.37 -9.90
N PRO A 106 -6.17 6.48 -11.14
CA PRO A 106 -5.39 7.07 -12.24
C PRO A 106 -4.91 8.49 -11.95
N ALA A 107 -5.69 9.31 -11.24
CA ALA A 107 -5.31 10.67 -10.88
C ALA A 107 -4.25 10.74 -9.75
N GLU A 108 -4.06 9.64 -9.02
CA GLU A 108 -3.10 9.53 -7.92
C GLU A 108 -1.73 9.04 -8.38
N THR A 109 -1.57 8.65 -9.65
CA THR A 109 -0.35 8.02 -10.19
C THR A 109 0.20 8.74 -11.40
N GLY A 110 1.52 8.70 -11.59
CA GLY A 110 2.15 9.15 -12.84
C GLY A 110 1.93 8.14 -13.98
N SER A 111 2.22 8.54 -15.22
CA SER A 111 2.22 7.63 -16.37
C SER A 111 3.31 6.55 -16.22
N ALA A 112 3.00 5.30 -16.58
CA ALA A 112 4.00 4.24 -16.67
C ALA A 112 5.10 4.62 -17.66
N ALA A 113 6.34 4.21 -17.38
CA ALA A 113 7.42 4.30 -18.36
C ALA A 113 7.09 3.42 -19.58
N PRO A 114 7.34 3.88 -20.81
CA PRO A 114 7.15 3.04 -22.00
C PRO A 114 7.98 1.76 -21.89
N LEU A 115 7.38 0.64 -22.25
CA LEU A 115 8.11 -0.60 -22.48
C LEU A 115 8.78 -0.48 -23.87
N GLU A 116 10.09 -0.28 -23.90
CA GLU A 116 10.92 -0.40 -25.11
C GLU A 116 11.29 -1.86 -25.41
#